data_AF-A0A4Q8QH02-F1
#
_entry.id   AF-A0A4Q8QH02-F1
#
_cell.length_a   1.000
_cell.length_b   1.000
_cell.length_c   1.000
_cell.angle_alpha   90.00
_cell.angle_beta   90.00
_cell.angle_gamma   90.00
#
_symmetry.space_group_name_H-M   'P 1'
#
loop_
_entity.id
_entity.type
_entity.pdbx_description
1 polymer ?
#
loop_
_entity_poly.entity_id
_entity_poly.type
_entity_poly.pdbx_seq_one_letter_code
_entity_poly.pdbx_strand_id
1 'polypeptide(L)' 'AGPKLLVHVLFAKYGLHLPLNRQSDVYRREGIDLDVSTLADWVGASAATLMPLLDAIRSHVFAAERIHADD' A
#
# COMPACT_ATOMS: atom_id res chain seq x y z
N ALA A 1 10.33 0.38 9.13
CA ALA A 1 11.06 0.63 7.87
C ALA A 1 11.12 2.13 7.57
N GLY A 2 12.10 2.58 6.79
CA GLY A 2 12.18 3.98 6.32
C GLY A 2 11.20 4.28 5.17
N PRO A 3 10.91 5.57 4.89
CA PRO A 3 9.85 5.97 3.97
C PRO A 3 10.03 5.46 2.53
N LYS A 4 11.27 5.42 2.02
CA LYS A 4 11.54 4.90 0.66
C LYS A 4 11.18 3.42 0.52
N LEU A 5 11.51 2.62 1.54
CA LEU A 5 11.18 1.20 1.55
C LEU A 5 9.67 0.99 1.68
N LEU A 6 9.00 1.76 2.54
CA LEU A 6 7.54 1.72 2.68
C LEU A 6 6.84 2.04 1.36
N VAL A 7 7.27 3.10 0.66
CA VAL A 7 6.75 3.45 -0.67
C VAL A 7 6.94 2.31 -1.65
N HIS A 8 8.12 1.68 -1.68
CA HIS A 8 8.36 0.56 -2.59
C HIS A 8 7.45 -0.63 -2.29
N VAL A 9 7.29 -1.02 -1.02
CA VAL A 9 6.42 -2.14 -0.62
C VAL A 9 4.96 -1.87 -1.02
N LEU A 10 4.46 -0.66 -0.77
CA LEU A 10 3.10 -0.25 -1.13
C LEU A 10 2.91 -0.21 -2.64
N PHE A 11 3.83 0.42 -3.38
CA PHE A 11 3.74 0.52 -4.84
C PHE A 11 3.80 -0.85 -5.49
N ALA A 12 4.70 -1.73 -5.04
CA ALA A 12 4.75 -3.09 -5.52
C ALA A 12 3.44 -3.83 -5.24
N LYS A 13 2.84 -3.68 -4.05
CA LYS A 13 1.58 -4.36 -3.68
C LYS A 13 0.41 -3.88 -4.53
N TYR A 14 0.22 -2.57 -4.62
CA TYR A 14 -0.99 -1.99 -5.20
C TYR A 14 -0.81 -1.57 -6.66
N GLY A 15 0.32 -0.95 -7.01
CA GLY A 15 0.60 -0.48 -8.36
C GLY A 15 1.08 -1.59 -9.31
N LEU A 16 1.78 -2.60 -8.79
CA LEU A 16 2.29 -3.73 -9.59
C LEU A 16 1.60 -5.06 -9.28
N HIS A 17 0.58 -5.06 -8.42
CA HIS A 17 -0.15 -6.26 -8.00
C HIS A 17 0.75 -7.40 -7.50
N LEU A 18 1.85 -7.07 -6.83
CA LEU A 18 2.80 -8.02 -6.26
C LEU A 18 2.39 -8.36 -4.82
N PRO A 19 1.79 -9.55 -4.56
CA PRO A 19 1.35 -9.91 -3.21
C PRO A 19 2.53 -10.05 -2.26
N LEU A 20 2.28 -9.85 -0.96
CA LEU A 20 3.33 -9.67 0.05
C LEU A 20 4.21 -10.92 0.24
N ASN A 21 3.65 -12.13 0.08
CA ASN A 21 4.45 -13.36 0.09
C ASN A 21 5.49 -13.36 -1.05
N ARG A 22 5.12 -12.89 -2.24
CA ARG A 22 6.05 -12.80 -3.36
C ARG A 22 7.10 -11.71 -3.15
N GLN A 23 6.73 -10.59 -2.51
CA GLN A 23 7.71 -9.57 -2.11
C GLN A 23 8.72 -10.12 -1.07
N SER A 24 8.23 -10.83 -0.06
CA SER A 24 9.07 -11.53 0.94
C SER A 24 10.06 -12.47 0.26
N ASP A 25 9.62 -13.27 -0.72
CA ASP A 25 10.50 -14.15 -1.49
C ASP A 25 11.56 -13.40 -2.30
N VAL A 26 11.21 -12.25 -2.89
CA VAL A 26 12.16 -11.39 -3.60
C VAL A 26 13.23 -10.86 -2.66
N TYR A 27 12.85 -10.30 -1.50
CA TYR A 27 13.82 -9.83 -0.51
C TYR A 27 14.72 -10.96 0.01
N ARG A 28 14.15 -12.17 0.21
CA ARG A 28 14.93 -13.33 0.65
C ARG A 28 15.99 -13.74 -0.36
N ARG A 29 15.71 -13.64 -1.67
CA ARG A 29 16.71 -13.90 -2.73
C ARG A 29 17.87 -12.93 -2.70
N GLU A 30 17.63 -11.70 -2.23
CA GLU A 30 18.65 -10.68 -2.00
C GLU A 30 19.30 -10.80 -0.61
N GLY A 31 19.04 -11.87 0.14
CA GLY A 31 19.58 -12.12 1.47
C GLY A 31 18.92 -11.33 2.60
N ILE A 32 17.77 -10.70 2.35
CA ILE A 32 17.02 -9.92 3.32
C ILE A 32 15.81 -10.74 3.78
N ASP A 33 15.87 -11.29 4.99
CA ASP A 33 14.74 -12.05 5.54
C ASP A 33 13.69 -11.10 6.12
N LEU A 34 12.58 -10.95 5.38
CA LEU A 34 11.40 -10.19 5.81
C LEU A 34 10.21 -11.12 5.78
N ASP A 35 9.60 -11.34 6.94
CA ASP A 35 8.38 -12.11 7.06
C ASP A 35 7.17 -11.33 6.50
N VAL A 36 6.15 -12.08 6.05
CA VAL A 36 4.95 -11.49 5.46
C VAL A 36 4.17 -10.65 6.47
N SER A 37 4.20 -11.00 7.76
CA SER A 37 3.56 -10.22 8.83
C SER A 37 4.18 -8.83 8.98
N THR A 38 5.51 -8.72 8.97
CA THR A 38 6.24 -7.45 9.01
C THR A 38 5.87 -6.57 7.83
N LEU A 39 5.81 -7.15 6.62
CA LEU A 39 5.34 -6.41 5.43
C LEU A 39 3.86 -5.99 5.58
N ALA A 40 3.01 -6.84 6.13
CA ALA A 40 1.60 -6.54 6.34
C ALA A 40 1.40 -5.42 7.38
N ASP A 41 2.16 -5.44 8.47
CA ASP A 41 2.16 -4.41 9.50
C ASP A 41 2.60 -3.07 8.93
N TRP A 42 3.63 -3.05 8.07
CA TRP A 42 4.05 -1.85 7.37
C TRP A 42 2.98 -1.31 6.42
N VAL A 43 2.28 -2.19 5.70
CA VAL A 43 1.14 -1.78 4.87
C VAL A 43 0.02 -1.20 5.73
N GLY A 44 -0.33 -1.85 6.84
CA GLY A 44 -1.37 -1.39 7.75
C GLY A 44 -1.06 -0.03 8.35
N ALA A 45 0.15 0.15 8.89
CA ALA A 45 0.59 1.43 9.46
C ALA A 45 0.64 2.55 8.41
N SER A 46 1.09 2.24 7.20
CA SER A 46 1.13 3.24 6.11
C SER A 46 -0.28 3.62 5.65
N ALA A 47 -1.19 2.65 5.53
CA ALA A 47 -2.58 2.91 5.21
C ALA A 47 -3.24 3.80 6.28
N ALA A 48 -3.04 3.49 7.57
CA ALA A 48 -3.54 4.32 8.66
C ALA A 48 -2.99 5.76 8.61
N THR A 49 -1.70 5.92 8.28
CA THR A 49 -1.07 7.24 8.14
C THR A 49 -1.68 8.06 7.00
N LEU A 50 -2.13 7.41 5.92
CA LEU A 50 -2.69 8.05 4.74
C LEU A 50 -4.19 8.36 4.86
N MET A 51 -4.84 8.10 6.00
CA MET A 51 -6.28 8.28 6.15
C MET A 51 -6.78 9.71 5.92
N PRO A 52 -6.09 10.76 6.37
CA PRO A 52 -6.50 12.13 6.05
C PRO A 52 -6.56 12.42 4.54
N LEU A 53 -5.69 11.79 3.74
CA LEU A 53 -5.71 11.92 2.28
C LEU A 53 -6.92 11.19 1.68
N LEU A 54 -7.23 9.99 2.18
CA LEU A 54 -8.42 9.24 1.77
C LEU A 54 -9.69 10.05 2.05
N ASP A 55 -9.79 10.66 3.24
CA ASP A 55 -10.94 11.48 3.62
C ASP A 55 -11.08 12.72 2.72
N ALA A 56 -9.98 13.39 2.38
CA ALA A 56 -9.97 14.51 1.45
C ALA A 56 -10.42 14.09 0.04
N ILE A 57 -9.89 12.99 -0.49
CA ILE A 57 -10.29 12.44 -1.80
C ILE A 57 -11.77 12.07 -1.77
N ARG A 58 -12.25 11.42 -0.71
CA ARG A 58 -13.66 11.08 -0.53
C ARG A 58 -14.51 12.34 -0.57
N SER A 59 -14.21 13.34 0.27
CA SER A 59 -14.97 14.59 0.29
C SER A 59 -15.00 15.27 -1.07
N HIS A 60 -13.89 15.26 -1.81
CA HIS A 60 -13.82 15.82 -3.15
C HIS A 60 -14.70 15.05 -4.16
N VAL A 61 -14.60 13.72 -4.19
CA VAL A 61 -15.36 12.87 -5.11
C VAL A 61 -16.86 12.98 -4.84
N PHE A 62 -17.28 12.99 -3.57
CA PHE A 62 -18.69 13.08 -3.19
C PHE A 62 -19.30 14.48 -3.36
N ALA A 63 -18.49 15.51 -3.62
CA ALA A 63 -18.98 16.85 -3.96
C ALA A 63 -19.38 16.98 -5.44
N ALA A 64 -19.10 15.98 -6.28
CA ALA A 64 -19.46 16.00 -7.69
C ALA A 64 -20.99 15.90 -7.88
N GLU A 65 -21.52 16.59 -8.90
CA GLU A 65 -22.95 16.51 -9.28
C GLU A 65 -23.36 15.08 -9.65
N ARG A 66 -22.42 14.31 -10.22
CA ARG A 66 -22.63 12.92 -10.63
C ARG A 66 -21.39 12.08 -10.34
N ILE A 67 -21.63 10.89 -9.79
CA ILE A 67 -20.60 9.87 -9.54
C ILE A 67 -20.78 8.75 -10.58
N HIS A 68 -19.67 8.35 -11.21
CA HIS A 68 -19.61 7.18 -12.07
C HIS A 68 -18.79 6.11 -11.34
N ALA A 69 -19.35 4.91 -11.21
CA ALA A 69 -18.68 3.75 -10.63
C ALA A 69 -18.61 2.64 -11.67
N ASP A 70 -17.52 1.89 -11.66
CA ASP A 70 -17.31 0.66 -12.42
C ASP A 70 -17.09 -0.48 -11.41
N ASP A 71 -17.26 -1.73 -11.83
CA ASP A 71 -17.09 -2.94 -11.00
C ASP A 71 -15.61 -3.36 -10.85
#